data_AF-A0A117V547-F1
#
_entry.id   AF-A0A117V547-F1
#
_cell.length_a   1.000
_cell.length_b   1.000
_cell.length_c   1.000
_cell.angle_alpha   90.00
_cell.angle_beta   90.00
_cell.angle_gamma   90.00
#
_symmetry.space_group_name_H-M   'P 1'
#
loop_
_entity.id
_entity.type
_entity.pdbx_description
1 polymer ?
#
loop_
_entity_poly.entity_id
_entity_poly.type
_entity_poly.pdbx_seq_one_letter_code
_entity_poly.pdbx_strand_id
1 'polypeptide(L)'
;MLPDVIADGLSVLFCGINPGLLSAATGHHFAGRGNRFWQVIHLARFTPDCLSPEHDRLLLRHGCGLTTVVARASARADQVALAEFHAASRDLERKIADHAPRTVAFLGKGAWSALSGLRNPQWGPQSARLAGAAVWLLPNPSGRNRAFTLDRLVETYHALRKSDTWEKTIGPRRQPPIHAWSAG
;
A
#
# COMPACT_ATOMS: atom_id res chain seq x y z
N MET A 1 1.20 18.60 -1.03
CA MET A 1 0.65 17.38 -1.67
C MET A 1 1.62 16.25 -1.37
N LEU A 2 1.15 15.05 -1.05
CA LEU A 2 2.01 13.89 -0.81
C LEU A 2 2.36 13.23 -2.15
N PRO A 3 3.64 13.18 -2.57
CA PRO A 3 4.02 12.53 -3.82
C PRO A 3 3.79 11.01 -3.78
N ASP A 4 3.47 10.41 -4.91
CA ASP A 4 3.42 8.96 -5.01
C ASP A 4 4.83 8.35 -5.02
N VAL A 5 4.92 7.12 -4.50
CA VAL A 5 6.09 6.26 -4.65
C VAL A 5 5.67 5.14 -5.60
N ILE A 6 5.88 5.35 -6.90
CA ILE A 6 5.37 4.45 -7.94
C ILE A 6 6.43 4.19 -9.01
N ALA A 7 6.34 3.01 -9.62
CA ALA A 7 7.12 2.57 -10.76
C ALA A 7 6.29 1.57 -11.57
N ASP A 8 6.75 1.24 -12.78
CA ASP A 8 6.02 0.31 -13.65
C ASP A 8 6.16 -1.14 -13.18
N GLY A 9 5.13 -1.94 -13.38
CA GLY A 9 5.16 -3.39 -13.18
C GLY A 9 5.35 -3.84 -11.73
N LEU A 10 5.01 -2.98 -10.75
CA LEU A 10 5.11 -3.32 -9.32
C LEU A 10 4.30 -4.58 -8.98
N SER A 11 4.79 -5.37 -8.02
CA SER A 11 4.03 -6.49 -7.46
C SER A 11 2.80 -6.00 -6.71
N VAL A 12 2.98 -4.98 -5.87
CA VAL A 12 1.92 -4.42 -5.03
C VAL A 12 2.03 -2.89 -5.01
N LEU A 13 0.94 -2.22 -5.37
CA LEU A 13 0.75 -0.81 -5.09
C LEU A 13 -0.17 -0.68 -3.87
N PHE A 14 0.37 -0.28 -2.72
CA PHE A 14 -0.42 0.01 -1.54
C PHE A 14 -1.11 1.36 -1.71
N CYS A 15 -2.44 1.36 -1.54
CA CYS A 15 -3.28 2.51 -1.77
C CYS A 15 -3.94 2.95 -0.46
N GLY A 16 -3.38 4.00 0.15
CA GLY A 16 -3.95 4.65 1.32
C GLY A 16 -5.21 5.45 0.99
N ILE A 17 -6.02 5.76 2.01
CA ILE A 17 -7.25 6.54 1.82
C ILE A 17 -6.91 7.97 1.36
N ASN A 18 -6.18 8.69 2.21
CA ASN A 18 -5.72 10.04 1.98
C ASN A 18 -4.51 10.35 2.89
N PRO A 19 -3.71 11.38 2.62
CA PRO A 19 -2.58 11.74 3.48
C PRO A 19 -3.04 12.17 4.88
N GLY A 20 -2.39 11.64 5.92
CA GLY A 20 -2.45 12.25 7.24
C GLY A 20 -1.73 13.59 7.26
N LEU A 21 -2.08 14.50 8.18
CA LEU A 21 -1.46 15.84 8.26
C LEU A 21 0.08 15.80 8.30
N LEU A 22 0.67 14.91 9.10
CA LEU A 22 2.13 14.79 9.18
C LEU A 22 2.74 14.31 7.85
N SER A 23 2.13 13.30 7.21
CA SER A 23 2.56 12.84 5.88
C SER A 23 2.47 13.94 4.83
N ALA A 24 1.43 14.76 4.87
CA ALA A 24 1.29 15.88 3.96
C ALA A 24 2.35 16.97 4.19
N ALA A 25 2.75 17.18 5.45
CA ALA A 25 3.77 18.16 5.84
C ALA A 25 5.20 17.69 5.54
N THR A 26 5.50 16.41 5.74
CA THR A 26 6.86 15.86 5.52
C THR A 26 7.08 15.33 4.12
N GLY A 27 6.02 15.10 3.34
CA GLY A 27 6.10 14.47 2.03
C GLY A 27 6.35 12.96 2.08
N HIS A 28 6.22 12.33 3.25
CA HIS A 28 6.48 10.90 3.45
C HIS A 28 5.22 10.12 3.83
N HIS A 29 5.04 8.97 3.20
CA HIS A 29 3.87 8.13 3.45
C HIS A 29 3.86 7.55 4.86
N PHE A 30 2.67 7.53 5.48
CA PHE A 30 2.43 6.94 6.80
C PHE A 30 3.35 7.45 7.93
N ALA A 31 3.75 8.72 7.89
CA ALA A 31 4.71 9.32 8.83
C ALA A 31 4.17 9.54 10.26
N GLY A 32 2.86 9.42 10.48
CA GLY A 32 2.24 9.59 11.80
C GLY A 32 2.79 8.62 12.84
N ARG A 33 3.20 9.10 14.02
CA ARG A 33 3.78 8.27 15.12
C ARG A 33 2.95 7.03 15.49
N GLY A 34 1.63 7.11 15.40
CA GLY A 34 0.72 5.99 15.68
C GLY A 34 0.40 5.12 14.47
N ASN A 35 0.96 5.40 13.29
CA ASN A 35 0.73 4.59 12.10
C ASN A 35 1.63 3.36 12.11
N ARG A 36 1.04 2.18 11.89
CA ARG A 36 1.72 0.90 12.00
C ARG A 36 2.17 0.34 10.65
N PHE A 37 1.97 1.07 9.54
CA PHE A 37 2.20 0.56 8.18
C PHE A 37 3.58 -0.06 8.01
N TRP A 38 4.63 0.71 8.33
CA TRP A 38 6.02 0.31 8.16
C TRP A 38 6.36 -0.95 8.97
N GLN A 39 5.91 -1.01 10.23
CA GLN A 39 6.06 -2.18 11.08
C GLN A 39 5.29 -3.39 10.52
N VAL A 40 4.07 -3.18 10.06
CA VAL A 40 3.21 -4.24 9.51
C VAL A 40 3.81 -4.85 8.25
N ILE A 41 4.27 -4.04 7.27
CA ILE A 41 4.81 -4.59 6.02
C ILE A 41 6.14 -5.34 6.23
N HIS A 42 6.94 -4.90 7.20
CA HIS A 42 8.17 -5.60 7.58
C HIS A 42 7.84 -6.97 8.22
N LEU A 43 6.97 -6.99 9.23
CA LEU A 43 6.56 -8.22 9.90
C LEU A 43 5.82 -9.17 8.94
N ALA A 44 5.07 -8.62 7.98
CA ALA A 44 4.42 -9.37 6.91
C ALA A 44 5.38 -9.78 5.77
N ARG A 45 6.69 -9.51 5.89
CA ARG A 45 7.76 -9.96 4.98
C ARG A 45 7.73 -9.36 3.56
N PHE A 46 7.19 -8.16 3.41
CA PHE A 46 7.36 -7.37 2.18
C PHE A 46 8.76 -6.75 2.10
N THR A 47 9.35 -6.37 3.24
CA THR A 47 10.71 -5.83 3.35
C THR A 47 11.55 -6.66 4.33
N PRO A 48 12.87 -6.79 4.11
CA PRO A 48 13.76 -7.49 5.03
C PRO A 48 13.88 -6.75 6.37
N ASP A 49 13.88 -5.42 6.32
CA ASP A 49 14.03 -4.52 7.48
C ASP A 49 12.82 -3.59 7.62
N CYS A 50 12.62 -3.06 8.82
CA CYS A 50 11.59 -2.05 9.08
C CYS A 50 12.07 -0.68 8.58
N LEU A 51 11.60 -0.27 7.41
CA LEU A 51 11.91 1.05 6.84
C LEU A 51 11.26 2.17 7.66
N SER A 52 11.88 3.34 7.69
CA SER A 52 11.25 4.56 8.20
C SER A 52 10.53 5.31 7.07
N PRO A 53 9.55 6.19 7.39
CA PRO A 53 8.84 7.00 6.39
C PRO A 53 9.76 7.77 5.44
N GLU A 54 10.88 8.29 5.95
CA GLU A 54 11.86 9.07 5.19
C GLU A 54 12.54 8.25 4.08
N HIS A 55 12.49 6.93 4.20
CA HIS A 55 13.06 5.98 3.25
C HIS A 55 11.99 5.29 2.39
N ASP A 56 10.79 5.86 2.28
CA ASP A 56 9.66 5.26 1.57
C ASP A 56 9.97 4.87 0.12
N ARG A 57 10.82 5.61 -0.58
CA ARG A 57 11.28 5.29 -1.95
C ARG A 57 12.07 3.98 -2.05
N LEU A 58 12.71 3.51 -0.98
CA LEU A 58 13.40 2.21 -0.98
C LEU A 58 12.42 1.05 -1.19
N LEU A 59 11.13 1.25 -0.91
CA LEU A 59 10.10 0.25 -1.10
C LEU A 59 9.99 -0.24 -2.57
N LEU A 60 10.34 0.62 -3.54
CA LEU A 60 10.38 0.27 -4.96
C LEU A 60 11.38 -0.86 -5.25
N ARG A 61 12.49 -0.95 -4.52
CA ARG A 61 13.49 -2.04 -4.65
C ARG A 61 12.93 -3.40 -4.25
N HIS A 62 11.80 -3.41 -3.53
CA HIS A 62 11.09 -4.61 -3.11
C HIS A 62 9.86 -4.89 -3.98
N GLY A 63 9.68 -4.18 -5.11
CA GLY A 63 8.53 -4.35 -5.99
C GLY A 63 7.22 -3.83 -5.38
N CYS A 64 7.30 -2.96 -4.39
CA CYS A 64 6.16 -2.34 -3.72
C CYS A 64 6.14 -0.82 -3.96
N GLY A 65 4.96 -0.23 -4.09
CA GLY A 65 4.77 1.22 -4.19
C GLY A 65 3.67 1.74 -3.28
N LEU A 66 3.55 3.06 -3.18
CA LEU A 66 2.61 3.79 -2.33
C LEU A 66 1.89 4.88 -3.14
N THR A 67 0.58 4.93 -2.99
CA THR A 67 -0.28 6.02 -3.47
C THR A 67 -1.37 6.30 -2.43
N THR A 68 -2.09 7.40 -2.61
CA THR A 68 -3.39 7.59 -1.94
C THR A 68 -4.52 7.73 -2.95
N VAL A 69 -5.74 7.45 -2.53
CA VAL A 69 -6.94 7.63 -3.38
C VAL A 69 -7.27 9.11 -3.45
N VAL A 70 -7.48 9.75 -2.31
CA VAL A 70 -7.86 11.17 -2.23
C VAL A 70 -6.63 12.00 -1.85
N ALA A 71 -6.32 13.02 -2.66
CA ALA A 71 -5.14 13.86 -2.47
C ALA A 71 -5.22 14.80 -1.25
N ARG A 72 -6.44 15.16 -0.84
CA ARG A 72 -6.68 16.10 0.27
C ARG A 72 -6.24 15.49 1.61
N ALA A 73 -5.36 16.19 2.32
CA ALA A 73 -4.93 15.77 3.65
C ALA A 73 -6.03 15.96 4.70
N SER A 74 -6.07 15.09 5.71
CA SER A 74 -6.97 15.24 6.86
C SER A 74 -6.36 14.67 8.14
N ALA A 75 -6.96 15.02 9.29
CA ALA A 75 -6.54 14.46 10.57
C ALA A 75 -6.99 13.00 10.74
N ARG A 76 -8.13 12.64 10.12
CA ARG A 76 -8.75 11.32 10.21
C ARG A 76 -9.29 10.87 8.86
N ALA A 77 -9.16 9.58 8.59
CA ALA A 77 -9.62 8.98 7.33
C ALA A 77 -11.15 8.97 7.17
N ASP A 78 -11.91 8.99 8.25
CA ASP A 78 -13.38 9.07 8.21
C ASP A 78 -13.92 10.46 7.89
N GLN A 79 -13.03 11.46 7.74
CA GLN A 79 -13.36 12.78 7.22
C GLN A 79 -13.34 12.83 5.68
N VAL A 80 -13.07 11.71 5.01
CA VAL A 80 -13.14 11.59 3.56
C VAL A 80 -14.54 11.10 3.19
N ALA A 81 -15.28 11.94 2.47
CA ALA A 81 -16.64 11.63 2.06
C ALA A 81 -16.66 10.67 0.86
N LEU A 82 -17.77 9.93 0.70
CA LEU A 82 -17.94 9.02 -0.44
C LEU A 82 -17.78 9.72 -1.80
N ALA A 83 -18.29 10.95 -1.91
CA ALA A 83 -18.17 11.76 -3.13
C ALA A 83 -16.71 12.08 -3.49
N GLU A 84 -15.81 12.20 -2.50
CA GLU A 84 -14.40 12.45 -2.76
C GLU A 84 -13.71 11.22 -3.34
N PHE A 85 -14.09 10.01 -2.90
CA PHE A 85 -13.63 8.79 -3.55
C PHE A 85 -14.09 8.73 -5.01
N HIS A 86 -15.36 8.99 -5.29
CA HIS A 86 -15.87 9.00 -6.67
C HIS A 86 -15.15 10.02 -7.55
N ALA A 87 -14.89 11.22 -7.04
CA ALA A 87 -14.17 12.26 -7.76
C ALA A 87 -12.72 11.84 -8.09
N ALA A 88 -12.06 11.14 -7.17
CA ALA A 88 -10.68 10.70 -7.32
C ALA A 88 -10.50 9.38 -8.09
N SER A 89 -11.58 8.60 -8.27
CA SER A 89 -11.55 7.27 -8.90
C SER A 89 -10.88 7.27 -10.27
N ARG A 90 -11.20 8.25 -11.13
CA ARG A 90 -10.67 8.31 -12.51
C ARG A 90 -9.16 8.51 -12.56
N ASP A 91 -8.62 9.34 -11.66
CA ASP A 91 -7.18 9.60 -11.60
C ASP A 91 -6.43 8.39 -11.05
N LEU A 92 -7.03 7.69 -10.07
CA LEU A 92 -6.48 6.44 -9.58
C LEU A 92 -6.49 5.35 -10.66
N GLU A 93 -7.60 5.17 -11.38
CA GLU A 93 -7.71 4.22 -12.48
C GLU A 93 -6.67 4.46 -13.57
N ARG A 94 -6.49 5.72 -13.99
CA ARG A 94 -5.47 6.10 -14.97
C ARG A 94 -4.07 5.75 -14.48
N LYS A 95 -3.73 6.11 -13.24
CA LYS A 95 -2.43 5.76 -12.63
C LYS A 95 -2.17 4.25 -12.62
N ILE A 96 -3.19 3.45 -12.32
CA ILE A 96 -3.08 1.99 -12.31
C ILE A 96 -2.93 1.45 -13.74
N ALA A 97 -3.64 2.01 -14.71
CA ALA A 97 -3.49 1.62 -16.12
C ALA A 97 -2.08 1.94 -16.64
N ASP A 98 -1.55 3.13 -16.32
CA ASP A 98 -0.27 3.61 -16.83
C ASP A 98 0.92 2.80 -16.25
N HIS A 99 0.88 2.49 -14.95
CA HIS A 99 1.98 1.78 -14.27
C HIS A 99 1.80 0.26 -14.20
N ALA A 100 0.62 -0.25 -14.53
CA ALA A 100 0.28 -1.66 -14.57
C ALA A 100 0.80 -2.51 -13.38
N PRO A 101 0.52 -2.14 -12.12
CA PRO A 101 0.88 -2.99 -10.98
C PRO A 101 0.09 -4.30 -11.05
N ARG A 102 0.68 -5.41 -10.58
CA ARG A 102 -0.01 -6.71 -10.54
C ARG A 102 -1.19 -6.68 -9.57
N THR A 103 -1.01 -6.05 -8.41
CA THR A 103 -2.04 -5.91 -7.37
C THR A 103 -2.11 -4.48 -6.85
N VAL A 104 -3.34 -3.99 -6.65
CA VAL A 104 -3.62 -2.78 -5.87
C VAL A 104 -4.21 -3.18 -4.52
N ALA A 105 -3.53 -2.82 -3.44
CA ALA A 105 -3.93 -3.15 -2.08
C ALA A 105 -4.52 -1.91 -1.39
N PHE A 106 -5.85 -1.83 -1.30
CA PHE A 106 -6.53 -0.72 -0.62
C PHE A 106 -6.47 -0.87 0.89
N LEU A 107 -6.01 0.17 1.58
CA LEU A 107 -5.90 0.21 3.05
C LEU A 107 -7.19 0.73 3.69
N GLY A 108 -8.27 -0.01 3.47
CA GLY A 108 -9.64 0.30 3.87
C GLY A 108 -10.63 -0.04 2.76
N LYS A 109 -11.92 -0.18 3.12
CA LYS A 109 -12.96 -0.58 2.16
C LYS A 109 -13.54 0.58 1.35
N GLY A 110 -13.51 1.81 1.88
CA GLY A 110 -14.29 2.94 1.36
C GLY A 110 -14.06 3.24 -0.11
N ALA A 111 -12.80 3.33 -0.54
CA ALA A 111 -12.45 3.60 -1.93
C ALA A 111 -12.92 2.49 -2.88
N TRP A 112 -12.71 1.23 -2.49
CA TRP A 112 -13.15 0.10 -3.31
C TRP A 112 -14.68 -0.02 -3.34
N SER A 113 -15.36 0.27 -2.24
CA SER A 113 -16.83 0.37 -2.22
C SER A 113 -17.35 1.43 -3.19
N ALA A 114 -16.69 2.59 -3.28
CA ALA A 114 -17.04 3.64 -4.23
C ALA A 114 -16.80 3.22 -5.68
N LEU A 115 -15.67 2.56 -5.96
CA LEU A 115 -15.29 2.09 -7.30
C LEU A 115 -16.14 0.91 -7.80
N SER A 116 -16.37 -0.07 -6.93
CA SER A 116 -17.06 -1.32 -7.29
C SER A 116 -18.58 -1.27 -7.13
N GLY A 117 -19.11 -0.27 -6.43
CA GLY A 117 -20.52 -0.20 -6.03
C GLY A 117 -20.91 -1.17 -4.90
N LEU A 118 -19.97 -1.96 -4.37
CA LEU A 118 -20.23 -2.91 -3.29
C LEU A 118 -20.39 -2.18 -1.94
N ARG A 119 -21.52 -2.40 -1.26
CA ARG A 119 -21.81 -1.75 0.03
C ARG A 119 -20.90 -2.22 1.17
N ASN A 120 -20.54 -3.50 1.23
CA ASN A 120 -19.66 -4.05 2.27
C ASN A 120 -18.80 -5.20 1.72
N PRO A 121 -17.79 -4.89 0.89
CA PRO A 121 -16.90 -5.91 0.35
C PRO A 121 -16.13 -6.59 1.48
N GLN A 122 -15.81 -7.88 1.33
CA GLN A 122 -15.06 -8.62 2.33
C GLN A 122 -13.57 -8.25 2.29
N TRP A 123 -12.87 -8.40 3.42
CA TRP A 123 -11.41 -8.27 3.44
C TRP A 123 -10.76 -9.35 2.58
N GLY A 124 -9.57 -9.06 2.03
CA GLY A 124 -8.85 -10.01 1.17
C GLY A 124 -9.03 -9.75 -0.33
N PRO A 125 -8.77 -10.78 -1.17
CA PRO A 125 -8.83 -10.64 -2.62
C PRO A 125 -10.26 -10.37 -3.09
N GLN A 126 -10.38 -9.55 -4.12
CA GLN A 126 -11.65 -9.24 -4.78
C GLN A 126 -11.72 -9.93 -6.15
N SER A 127 -12.93 -10.29 -6.57
CA SER A 127 -13.15 -10.93 -7.88
C SER A 127 -12.96 -9.97 -9.05
N ALA A 128 -13.37 -8.71 -8.88
CA ALA A 128 -13.19 -7.68 -9.88
C ALA A 128 -11.76 -7.11 -9.86
N ARG A 129 -11.30 -6.71 -11.06
CA ARG A 129 -10.00 -6.08 -11.29
C ARG A 129 -10.17 -4.57 -11.45
N LEU A 130 -9.09 -3.83 -11.23
CA LEU A 130 -9.02 -2.39 -11.44
C LEU A 130 -7.95 -2.09 -12.49
N ALA A 131 -8.36 -1.64 -13.68
CA ALA A 131 -7.45 -1.41 -14.81
C ALA A 131 -6.49 -2.60 -15.07
N GLY A 132 -7.02 -3.83 -15.02
CA GLY A 132 -6.25 -5.06 -15.20
C GLY A 132 -5.55 -5.59 -13.94
N ALA A 133 -5.31 -4.76 -12.92
CA ALA A 133 -4.70 -5.17 -11.66
C ALA A 133 -5.66 -5.99 -10.78
N ALA A 134 -5.14 -6.99 -10.07
CA ALA A 134 -5.88 -7.65 -9.00
C ALA A 134 -6.14 -6.65 -7.86
N VAL A 135 -7.27 -6.81 -7.16
CA VAL A 135 -7.62 -5.93 -6.05
C VAL A 135 -7.63 -6.69 -4.74
N TRP A 136 -7.00 -6.10 -3.71
CA TRP A 136 -6.96 -6.66 -2.37
C TRP A 136 -7.38 -5.61 -1.35
N LEU A 137 -8.25 -5.98 -0.40
CA LEU A 137 -8.66 -5.09 0.68
C LEU A 137 -7.93 -5.47 1.97
N LEU A 138 -7.19 -4.51 2.53
CA LEU A 138 -6.46 -4.65 3.77
C LEU A 138 -7.01 -3.70 4.84
N PRO A 139 -6.98 -4.09 6.11
CA PRO A 139 -7.32 -3.19 7.20
C PRO A 139 -6.33 -2.01 7.28
N ASN A 140 -6.86 -0.83 7.59
CA ASN A 140 -6.06 0.40 7.67
C ASN A 140 -5.09 0.35 8.87
N PRO A 141 -3.79 0.64 8.69
CA PRO A 141 -2.77 0.52 9.73
C PRO A 141 -2.69 1.71 10.69
N SER A 142 -3.48 2.76 10.50
CA SER A 142 -3.57 3.91 11.43
C SER A 142 -3.88 3.43 12.85
N GLY A 143 -3.13 3.87 13.87
CA GLY A 143 -3.35 3.50 15.28
C GLY A 143 -4.73 3.86 15.85
N ARG A 144 -5.52 4.67 15.12
CA ARG A 144 -6.92 4.93 15.45
C ARG A 144 -7.84 3.74 15.12
N ASN A 145 -7.43 2.86 14.21
CA ASN A 145 -8.13 1.61 13.95
C ASN A 145 -7.87 0.61 15.08
N ARG A 146 -8.73 0.66 16.10
CA ARG A 146 -8.70 -0.22 17.28
C ARG A 146 -9.35 -1.59 17.03
N ALA A 147 -10.07 -1.76 15.91
CA ALA A 147 -10.68 -3.03 15.54
C ALA A 147 -9.66 -4.08 15.07
N PHE A 148 -8.43 -3.66 14.75
CA PHE A 148 -7.34 -4.55 14.33
C PHE A 148 -6.12 -4.35 15.22
N THR A 149 -5.73 -5.43 15.90
CA THR A 149 -4.44 -5.53 16.60
C THR A 149 -3.30 -5.57 15.59
N LEU A 150 -2.06 -5.37 16.05
CA LEU A 150 -0.88 -5.49 15.19
C LEU A 150 -0.82 -6.88 14.54
N ASP A 151 -1.02 -7.95 15.30
CA ASP A 151 -0.95 -9.32 14.78
C ASP A 151 -1.99 -9.58 13.69
N ARG A 152 -3.23 -9.08 13.85
CA ARG A 152 -4.27 -9.20 12.83
C ARG A 152 -3.96 -8.38 11.58
N LEU A 153 -3.33 -7.20 11.72
CA LEU A 153 -2.80 -6.47 10.57
C LEU A 153 -1.73 -7.30 9.87
N VAL A 154 -0.74 -7.82 10.60
CA VAL A 154 0.34 -8.63 10.03
C VAL A 154 -0.20 -9.87 9.31
N GLU A 155 -1.15 -10.59 9.92
CA GLU A 155 -1.78 -11.77 9.33
C GLU A 155 -2.44 -11.46 7.98
N THR A 156 -3.24 -10.39 7.91
CA THR A 156 -3.95 -10.00 6.68
C THR A 156 -3.00 -9.54 5.57
N TYR A 157 -1.94 -8.81 5.93
CA TYR A 157 -0.92 -8.36 4.96
C TYR A 157 -0.04 -9.53 4.51
N HIS A 158 0.29 -10.45 5.42
CA HIS A 158 1.05 -11.66 5.10
C HIS A 158 0.25 -12.62 4.19
N ALA A 159 -1.08 -12.65 4.31
CA ALA A 159 -1.93 -13.39 3.37
C ALA A 159 -1.81 -12.84 1.94
N LEU A 160 -1.79 -11.51 1.76
CA LEU A 160 -1.50 -10.91 0.45
C LEU A 160 -0.09 -11.31 -0.03
N ARG A 161 0.92 -11.24 0.85
CA ARG A 161 2.32 -11.59 0.55
C ARG A 161 2.50 -13.05 0.11
N LYS A 162 1.70 -13.98 0.63
CA LYS A 162 1.73 -15.41 0.28
C LYS A 162 0.85 -15.75 -0.92
N SER A 163 0.06 -14.81 -1.41
CA SER A 163 -0.71 -15.07 -2.63
C SER A 163 0.23 -15.21 -3.83
N ASP A 164 -0.16 -16.04 -4.79
CA ASP A 164 0.58 -16.33 -6.03
C ASP A 164 1.07 -15.07 -6.77
N THR A 165 0.45 -13.93 -6.51
CA THR A 165 0.79 -12.65 -7.12
C THR A 165 2.16 -12.12 -6.68
N TRP A 166 2.62 -12.46 -5.48
CA TRP A 166 3.92 -12.00 -4.98
C TRP A 166 5.09 -12.92 -5.33
N GLU A 167 4.92 -14.24 -5.15
CA GLU A 167 6.03 -15.20 -5.33
C GLU A 167 6.57 -15.23 -6.78
N LYS A 168 5.73 -14.82 -7.75
CA LYS A 168 6.11 -14.75 -9.17
C LYS A 168 6.90 -13.48 -9.55
N THR A 169 7.23 -12.57 -8.63
CA THR A 169 7.90 -11.29 -8.97
C THR A 169 9.29 -11.11 -8.37
N ILE A 170 9.59 -11.77 -7.26
CA ILE A 170 10.97 -11.87 -6.76
C ILE A 170 11.46 -13.26 -7.14
N GLY A 171 12.09 -13.39 -8.32
CA GLY A 171 12.77 -14.63 -8.69
C GLY A 171 13.72 -15.10 -7.58
N PRO A 172 14.13 -16.39 -7.55
CA PRO A 172 14.96 -16.93 -6.48
C PRO A 172 16.15 -16.00 -6.22
N ARG A 173 16.24 -15.46 -5.00
CA ARG A 173 17.27 -14.48 -4.62
C ARG A 173 18.64 -15.04 -4.98
N ARG A 174 19.32 -14.49 -5.98
CA ARG A 174 20.79 -14.54 -5.98
C ARG A 174 21.23 -13.58 -4.88
N GLN A 175 21.61 -14.13 -3.72
CA GLN A 175 22.43 -13.40 -2.77
C GLN A 175 23.70 -12.96 -3.52
N PRO A 176 24.13 -11.69 -3.42
CA PRO A 176 25.47 -11.35 -3.88
C PRO A 176 26.49 -12.14 -3.04
N PRO A 177 27.54 -12.71 -3.66
CA PRO A 177 28.55 -13.43 -2.92
C PRO A 177 29.21 -12.50 -1.89
N ILE A 178 29.40 -13.02 -0.68
CA ILE A 178 29.97 -12.37 0.51
C ILE A 178 31.47 -12.00 0.39
N HIS A 179 32.02 -11.91 -0.82
CA HIS A 179 33.43 -11.59 -1.05
C HIS A 179 33.59 -10.48 -2.10
N ALA A 180 33.31 -9.24 -1.70
CA ALA A 180 33.76 -8.05 -2.43
C ALA A 180 33.94 -6.85 -1.47
N TRP A 181 34.63 -7.09 -0.35
CA TRP A 181 35.31 -6.04 0.41
C TRP A 181 36.71 -6.57 0.71
N SER A 182 37.58 -6.48 -0.27
CA SER A 182 39.01 -6.70 -0.10
C SER A 182 39.75 -5.82 -1.11
N ALA A 183 40.52 -4.88 -0.56
CA ALA A 183 41.59 -4.10 -1.17
C ALA A 183 41.21 -3.05 -2.24
N GLY A 184 41.67 -1.83 -1.97
CA GLY A 184 41.59 -0.64 -2.82
C GLY A 184 41.76 0.60 -1.97
#